data_AF-A0A7V6SRL8-F1
#
_entry.id   AF-A0A7V6SRL8-F1
#
_cell.length_a   1.000
_cell.length_b   1.000
_cell.length_c   1.000
_cell.angle_alpha   90.00
_cell.angle_beta   90.00
_cell.angle_gamma   90.00
#
_symmetry.space_group_name_H-M   'P 1'
#
loop_
_entity.id
_entity.type
_entity.pdbx_description
1 polymer ?
#
loop_
_entity_poly.entity_id
_entity_poly.type
_entity_poly.pdbx_seq_one_letter_code
_entity_poly.pdbx_strand_id
1 'polypeptide(L)'
;MENYVDHNASITVHVREHEWDEVEQWVWDNWDDVVAVSFLSLDDNFYELLPYESIEEEEYEKRKAAMKPFRPSLISKYEVVETQFDIGDDGCENGVCPVR
;
A
#
# COMPACT_ATOMS: atom_id res chain seq x y z
N MET A 1 14.97 -16.35 -11.04
CA MET A 1 13.72 -16.96 -11.54
C MET A 1 13.85 -18.47 -11.72
N GLU A 2 15.06 -18.94 -12.06
CA GLU A 2 15.52 -20.34 -12.18
C GLU A 2 14.75 -21.46 -11.47
N ASN A 3 14.41 -21.32 -10.19
CA ASN A 3 13.97 -22.46 -9.37
C ASN A 3 12.46 -22.50 -9.08
N TYR A 4 11.70 -21.45 -9.40
CA TYR A 4 10.28 -21.36 -9.03
C TYR A 4 9.39 -20.66 -10.05
N VAL A 5 9.91 -19.69 -10.81
CA VAL A 5 9.09 -18.86 -11.70
C VAL A 5 9.53 -19.07 -13.14
N ASP A 6 8.63 -19.57 -13.98
CA ASP A 6 8.88 -19.83 -15.42
C ASP A 6 8.97 -18.54 -16.25
N HIS A 7 8.38 -17.45 -15.75
CA HIS A 7 8.38 -16.13 -16.37
C HIS A 7 9.00 -15.10 -15.41
N ASN A 8 8.29 -14.00 -15.15
CA ASN A 8 8.76 -12.93 -14.26
C ASN A 8 8.10 -13.00 -12.88
N ALA A 9 8.85 -12.62 -11.84
CA ALA A 9 8.29 -12.37 -10.52
C ALA A 9 7.93 -10.88 -10.39
N SER A 10 6.64 -10.57 -10.21
CA SER A 10 6.20 -9.19 -10.02
C SER A 10 6.64 -8.67 -8.65
N ILE A 11 7.62 -7.77 -8.64
CA ILE A 11 8.15 -7.16 -7.43
C ILE A 11 8.40 -5.66 -7.63
N THR A 12 8.32 -4.94 -6.52
CA THR A 12 8.77 -3.54 -6.41
C THR A 12 9.85 -3.46 -5.36
N VAL A 13 11.03 -3.04 -5.77
CA VAL A 13 12.17 -2.80 -4.88
C VAL A 13 12.16 -1.32 -4.52
N HIS A 14 12.11 -1.03 -3.22
CA HIS A 14 12.23 0.34 -2.70
C HIS A 14 13.69 0.58 -2.35
N VAL A 15 14.29 1.65 -2.87
CA VAL A 15 15.74 1.92 -2.79
C VAL A 15 15.98 3.25 -2.07
N ARG A 16 16.81 3.25 -1.03
CA ARG A 16 17.22 4.48 -0.36
C ARG A 16 18.31 5.18 -1.15
N GLU A 17 18.46 6.49 -0.94
CA GLU A 17 19.42 7.32 -1.70
C GLU A 17 20.86 6.78 -1.72
N HIS A 18 21.33 6.18 -0.63
CA HIS A 18 22.71 5.66 -0.51
C HIS A 18 22.89 4.24 -1.07
N GLU A 19 21.81 3.59 -1.52
CA GLU A 19 21.83 2.19 -1.99
C GLU A 19 21.87 2.10 -3.52
N TRP A 20 21.70 3.22 -4.24
CA TRP A 20 21.57 3.22 -5.71
C TRP A 20 22.76 2.61 -6.44
N ASP A 21 23.99 2.94 -6.03
CA ASP A 21 25.21 2.40 -6.65
C ASP A 21 25.29 0.87 -6.50
N GLU A 22 24.89 0.34 -5.34
CA GLU A 22 24.88 -1.11 -5.08
C GLU A 22 23.79 -1.80 -5.90
N VAL A 23 22.61 -1.18 -6.02
CA VAL A 23 21.50 -1.71 -6.82
C VAL A 23 21.85 -1.74 -8.31
N GLU A 24 22.51 -0.70 -8.84
CA GLU A 24 22.98 -0.67 -10.23
C GLU A 24 23.93 -1.84 -10.51
N GLN A 25 24.93 -2.02 -9.64
CA GLN A 25 25.89 -3.11 -9.78
C GLN A 25 25.20 -4.48 -9.67
N TRP A 26 24.25 -4.64 -8.75
CA TRP A 26 23.49 -5.89 -8.62
C TRP A 26 22.71 -6.22 -9.89
N VAL A 27 22.05 -5.24 -10.51
CA VAL A 27 21.33 -5.46 -11.78
C VAL A 27 22.30 -5.85 -12.89
N TRP A 28 23.46 -5.20 -12.96
CA TRP A 28 24.50 -5.53 -13.94
C TRP A 28 25.00 -6.97 -13.78
N ASP A 29 25.29 -7.39 -12.56
CA ASP A 29 25.82 -8.73 -12.27
C ASP A 29 24.78 -9.84 -12.50
N ASN A 30 23.48 -9.50 -12.48
CA ASN A 30 22.37 -10.45 -12.64
C ASN A 30 21.58 -10.23 -13.94
N TRP A 31 22.15 -9.51 -14.91
CA TRP A 31 21.46 -9.06 -16.12
C TRP A 31 20.78 -10.20 -16.90
N ASP A 32 21.42 -11.37 -16.94
CA ASP A 32 20.90 -12.53 -17.67
C ASP A 32 19.77 -13.28 -16.93
N ASP A 33 19.63 -13.06 -15.62
CA ASP A 33 18.69 -13.77 -14.75
C ASP A 33 17.43 -12.96 -14.40
N VAL A 34 17.46 -11.64 -14.60
CA VAL A 34 16.35 -10.73 -14.31
C VAL A 34 15.61 -10.34 -15.58
N VAL A 35 14.27 -10.39 -15.52
CA VAL A 35 13.41 -10.04 -16.67
C VAL A 35 12.83 -8.64 -16.52
N ALA A 36 12.00 -8.41 -15.49
CA ALA A 36 11.44 -7.09 -15.24
C ALA A 36 11.28 -6.83 -13.74
N VAL A 37 11.94 -5.77 -13.26
CA VAL A 37 11.93 -5.33 -11.86
C VAL A 37 11.51 -3.87 -11.84
N SER A 38 10.60 -3.51 -10.93
CA SER A 38 10.22 -2.12 -10.70
C SER A 38 11.02 -1.57 -9.53
N PHE A 39 11.62 -0.40 -9.70
CA PHE A 39 12.36 0.31 -8.65
C PHE A 39 11.62 1.60 -8.29
N LEU A 40 11.48 1.87 -7.00
CA LEU A 40 10.93 3.12 -6.48
C LEU A 40 11.88 3.71 -5.44
N SER A 41 12.04 5.04 -5.45
CA SER A 41 12.77 5.72 -4.37
C SER A 41 12.03 5.50 -3.05
N LEU A 42 12.76 5.14 -2.01
CA LEU A 42 12.26 5.07 -0.65
C LEU A 42 12.53 6.40 0.04
N ASP A 43 11.59 7.33 -0.10
CA ASP A 43 11.64 8.61 0.59
C ASP A 43 10.79 8.56 1.87
N ASP A 44 11.31 9.15 2.95
CA ASP A 44 10.54 9.37 4.17
C ASP A 44 9.51 10.49 3.92
N ASN A 45 8.36 10.13 3.37
CA ASN A 45 7.24 11.05 3.18
C ASN A 45 6.49 11.27 4.49
N PHE A 46 6.40 12.52 4.93
CA PHE A 46 5.67 12.89 6.16
C PHE A 46 4.28 13.44 5.81
N TYR A 47 3.27 12.58 5.91
CA TYR A 47 1.86 12.97 5.88
C TYR A 47 1.22 12.65 7.23
N GLU A 48 0.34 13.52 7.72
CA GLU A 48 -0.23 13.37 9.06
C GLU A 48 -1.09 12.10 9.23
N LEU A 49 -1.75 11.66 8.15
CA LEU A 49 -2.61 10.48 8.14
C LEU A 49 -2.12 9.49 7.09
N LEU A 50 -0.87 9.02 7.24
CA LEU A 50 -0.38 7.93 6.41
C LEU A 50 -1.25 6.68 6.60
N PRO A 51 -1.55 5.94 5.52
CA PRO A 51 -2.27 4.66 5.63
C PRO A 51 -1.55 3.64 6.51
N TYR A 52 -0.22 3.70 6.53
CA TYR A 52 0.64 2.89 7.38
C TYR A 52 1.56 3.78 8.20
N GLU A 53 1.59 3.53 9.51
CA GLU A 53 2.43 4.24 10.46
C GLU A 53 3.30 3.21 11.17
N SER A 54 4.61 3.44 11.16
CA SER A 54 5.56 2.62 11.94
C SER A 54 5.40 2.95 13.43
N ILE A 55 5.17 1.92 14.24
CA ILE A 55 4.99 2.05 15.69
C ILE A 55 5.83 1.02 16.44
N GLU A 56 6.12 1.31 17.71
CA GLU A 56 6.76 0.36 18.63
C GLU A 56 5.81 -0.78 19.01
N GLU A 57 6.38 -1.92 19.38
CA GLU A 57 5.63 -3.12 19.80
C GLU A 57 4.68 -2.84 20.97
N GLU A 58 5.11 -2.02 21.95
CA GLU A 58 4.28 -1.65 23.10
C GLU A 58 3.00 -0.91 22.69
N GLU A 59 3.12 0.03 21.75
CA GLU A 59 1.96 0.77 21.25
C GLU A 59 1.03 -0.13 20.41
N TYR A 60 1.60 -1.06 19.65
CA TYR A 60 0.82 -2.08 18.94
C TYR A 60 -0.02 -2.92 19.91
N GLU A 61 0.59 -3.50 20.95
CA GLU A 61 -0.12 -4.35 21.92
C GLU A 61 -1.16 -3.57 22.71
N LYS A 62 -0.87 -2.31 23.09
CA LYS A 62 -1.85 -1.41 23.72
C LYS A 62 -3.05 -1.13 22.82
N ARG A 63 -2.84 -0.75 21.55
CA ARG A 63 -3.93 -0.47 20.58
C ARG A 63 -4.76 -1.71 20.30
N LYS A 64 -4.10 -2.86 20.12
CA LYS A 64 -4.74 -4.17 19.90
C LYS A 64 -5.64 -4.58 21.07
N ALA A 65 -5.18 -4.40 22.32
CA ALA A 65 -5.98 -4.69 23.50
C ALA A 65 -7.21 -3.76 23.64
N ALA A 66 -7.08 -2.51 23.19
CA ALA A 66 -8.18 -1.53 23.19
C ALA A 66 -9.19 -1.74 22.05
N MET A 67 -8.82 -2.47 20.99
CA MET A 67 -9.66 -2.66 19.81
C MET A 67 -10.88 -3.53 20.13
N LYS A 68 -12.08 -2.99 19.86
CA LYS A 68 -13.33 -3.74 20.05
C LYS A 68 -13.39 -4.92 19.07
N PRO A 69 -13.92 -6.07 19.49
CA PRO A 69 -14.11 -7.19 18.58
C PRO A 69 -15.06 -6.80 17.45
N PHE A 70 -14.76 -7.27 16.23
CA PHE A 70 -15.68 -7.12 15.12
C PHE A 70 -16.96 -7.91 15.41
N ARG A 71 -18.12 -7.24 15.30
CA ARG A 71 -19.43 -7.84 15.53
C ARG A 71 -20.26 -7.77 14.24
N PRO A 72 -20.20 -8.80 13.37
CA PRO A 72 -20.91 -8.79 12.09
C PRO A 72 -22.42 -8.57 12.24
N SER A 73 -23.01 -9.04 13.34
CA SER A 73 -24.44 -8.85 13.64
C SER A 73 -24.87 -7.38 13.74
N LEU A 74 -23.93 -6.46 13.98
CA LEU A 74 -24.24 -5.03 13.99
C LEU A 74 -24.51 -4.49 12.58
N ILE A 75 -23.97 -5.11 11.53
CA ILE A 75 -24.21 -4.72 10.14
C ILE A 75 -25.71 -4.74 9.86
N SER A 76 -26.39 -5.87 10.10
CA SER A 76 -27.84 -5.99 9.90
C SER A 76 -28.69 -5.08 10.79
N LYS A 77 -28.12 -4.55 11.89
CA LYS A 77 -28.81 -3.57 12.74
C LYS A 77 -28.77 -2.17 12.13
N TYR A 78 -27.67 -1.81 11.48
CA TYR A 78 -27.43 -0.45 10.98
C TYR A 78 -27.68 -0.31 9.47
N GLU A 79 -27.38 -1.33 8.69
CA GLU A 79 -27.67 -1.44 7.25
C GLU A 79 -29.06 -2.07 7.02
N VAL A 80 -30.11 -1.30 7.32
CA VAL A 80 -31.50 -1.76 7.18
C VAL A 80 -32.01 -1.64 5.74
N VAL A 81 -31.45 -0.71 4.98
CA VAL A 81 -31.83 -0.42 3.59
C VAL A 81 -30.55 -0.30 2.78
N GLU A 82 -30.51 -0.99 1.64
CA GLU A 82 -29.47 -0.79 0.64
C GLU A 82 -29.57 0.67 0.14
N THR A 83 -28.64 1.49 0.62
CA THR A 83 -28.53 2.89 0.21
C THR A 83 -27.40 2.96 -0.80
N GLN A 84 -27.73 3.09 -2.08
CA GLN A 84 -26.73 3.53 -3.05
C GLN A 84 -26.46 5.00 -2.77
N PHE A 85 -25.26 5.29 -2.26
CA PHE A 85 -24.73 6.64 -2.30
C PHE A 85 -24.31 6.90 -3.74
N ASP A 86 -25.24 7.41 -4.54
CA ASP A 86 -24.87 8.07 -5.79
C ASP A 86 -24.06 9.30 -5.39
N ILE A 87 -22.77 9.29 -5.72
CA ILE A 87 -21.89 10.44 -5.50
C ILE A 87 -22.41 11.65 -6.30
N GLY A 88 -23.26 11.40 -7.31
CA GLY A 88 -23.75 12.39 -8.26
C GLY A 88 -22.60 12.85 -9.15
N ASP A 89 -22.93 13.21 -10.39
CA ASP A 89 -21.98 13.93 -11.27
C ASP A 89 -21.90 15.43 -10.93
N ASP A 90 -22.61 15.88 -9.88
CA ASP A 90 -22.62 17.26 -9.35
C ASP A 90 -21.24 17.64 -8.77
N GLY A 91 -20.28 17.85 -9.66
CA GLY A 91 -18.88 18.20 -9.33
C GLY A 91 -17.85 17.60 -10.28
N CYS A 92 -18.23 16.63 -11.13
CA CYS A 92 -17.31 15.96 -12.06
C CYS A 92 -17.04 16.76 -13.35
N GLU A 93 -17.68 17.91 -13.53
CA GLU A 93 -17.57 18.76 -14.74
C GLU A 93 -16.13 19.21 -15.05
N ASN A 94 -15.22 19.18 -14.06
CA ASN A 94 -13.82 19.56 -14.23
C ASN A 94 -12.80 18.43 -13.97
N GLY A 95 -13.26 17.17 -13.79
CA GLY A 95 -12.36 16.03 -13.57
C GLY A 95 -11.62 16.01 -12.22
N VAL A 96 -12.13 16.72 -11.22
CA VAL A 96 -11.58 16.74 -9.85
C VAL A 96 -12.60 16.19 -8.88
N CYS A 97 -12.25 15.15 -8.12
CA CYS A 97 -13.11 14.63 -7.06
C CYS A 97 -13.30 15.69 -5.97
N PRO A 98 -14.55 15.97 -5.54
CA PRO A 98 -14.80 16.92 -4.46
C PRO A 98 -14.18 16.40 -3.17
N VAL A 99 -13.31 17.21 -2.55
CA VAL A 99 -12.82 16.93 -1.19
C VAL A 99 -13.98 17.18 -0.23
N ARG A 100 -14.43 16.13 0.45
CA ARG A 100 -15.41 16.19 1.55
C ARG A 100 -14.82 15.57 2.80
#